data_AF-A0A2U1CME5-F1
#
_entry.id   AF-A0A2U1CME5-F1
#
_cell.length_a   1.000
_cell.length_b   1.000
_cell.length_c   1.000
_cell.angle_alpha   90.00
_cell.angle_beta   90.00
_cell.angle_gamma   90.00
#
_symmetry.space_group_name_H-M   'P 1'
#
loop_
_entity.id
_entity.type
_entity.pdbx_description
1 polymer ?
#
loop_
_entity_poly.entity_id
_entity_poly.type
_entity_poly.pdbx_seq_one_letter_code
_entity_poly.pdbx_strand_id
1 'polypeptide(L)'
;MAAKPKLSPEEWGQIRDTWEADPRDGYTWLVRELDLPVSAPAVRKTAVRDSWAKKGAAQAPSAPPAPEKAPAKGKVSPKVSKVSKVSQSKPETVRETIETIPQNSPAPEQEPTQPNPVGRPTLYQDAYAEQVYKLCLLGATDEELADFFGIAVSTLNNWKLAHPDFVEALKAGKLKADSEVANSLYKRALGYSHPEDDIRTVSVGDGMSEIVITPTTKHYPPETTAAIFWLKNRQPKQWKDKVEIKEEINVNIFPPKEELDAIYAKTLKEAEDVEFRVVEGRMERLGIKFDGDVEDGD
;
A
#
# COMPACT_ATOMS: atom_id res chain seq x y z
N MET A 1 -3.50 18.10 25.95
CA MET A 1 -2.78 18.38 24.69
C MET A 1 -2.96 19.85 24.36
N ALA A 2 -2.00 20.71 24.69
CA ALA A 2 -2.06 22.12 24.34
C ALA A 2 -2.14 22.28 22.81
N ALA A 3 -2.98 23.20 22.33
CA ALA A 3 -3.08 23.49 20.90
C ALA A 3 -1.70 23.87 20.37
N LYS A 4 -1.28 23.26 19.25
CA LYS A 4 -0.01 23.60 18.60
C LYS A 4 -0.02 25.10 18.28
N PRO A 5 1.02 25.87 18.66
CA PRO A 5 1.07 27.30 18.39
C PRO A 5 0.99 27.53 16.88
N LYS A 6 0.09 28.41 16.45
CA LYS A 6 -0.12 28.75 15.05
C LYS A 6 0.84 29.89 14.72
N LEU A 7 1.68 29.70 13.70
CA LEU A 7 2.52 30.78 13.20
C LEU A 7 1.66 31.92 12.64
N SER A 8 2.12 33.15 12.84
CA SER A 8 1.49 34.36 12.32
C SER A 8 1.66 34.44 10.79
N PRO A 9 0.82 35.21 10.07
CA PRO A 9 0.99 35.44 8.64
C PRO A 9 2.34 36.04 8.25
N GLU A 10 2.94 36.85 9.14
CA GLU A 10 4.24 37.49 8.93
C GLU A 10 5.39 36.46 9.02
N GLU A 11 5.30 35.54 9.98
CA GLU A 11 6.27 34.46 10.11
C GLU A 11 6.24 33.52 8.91
N TRP A 12 5.05 33.24 8.35
CA TRP A 12 4.92 32.47 7.10
C TRP A 12 5.56 33.18 5.90
N GLY A 13 5.51 34.51 5.86
CA GLY A 13 6.21 35.31 4.85
C GLY A 13 7.74 35.15 4.94
N GLN A 14 8.30 35.25 6.15
CA GLN A 14 9.74 35.08 6.36
C GLN A 14 10.23 33.66 6.01
N ILE A 15 9.43 32.63 6.35
CA ILE A 15 9.73 31.23 6.01
C ILE A 15 9.68 31.03 4.49
N ARG A 16 8.77 31.71 3.79
CA ARG A 16 8.71 31.70 2.33
C ARG A 16 9.95 32.33 1.73
N ASP A 17 10.32 33.53 2.18
CA ASP A 17 11.45 34.29 1.63
C ASP A 17 12.77 33.54 1.83
N THR A 18 12.96 32.92 2.99
CA THR A 18 14.13 32.07 3.28
C THR A 18 14.18 30.82 2.41
N TRP A 19 13.02 30.17 2.17
CA TRP A 19 12.95 29.00 1.28
C TRP A 19 13.14 29.35 -0.20
N GLU A 20 12.64 30.50 -0.65
CA GLU A 20 12.82 30.99 -2.03
C GLU A 20 14.26 31.46 -2.29
N ALA A 21 14.98 31.90 -1.27
CA ALA A 21 16.38 32.32 -1.37
C ALA A 21 17.38 31.14 -1.37
N ASP A 22 17.03 30.01 -0.78
CA ASP A 22 17.93 28.85 -0.68
C ASP A 22 17.81 27.91 -1.90
N PRO A 23 18.93 27.44 -2.50
CA PRO A 23 18.91 26.48 -3.59
C PRO A 23 18.37 25.08 -3.21
N ARG A 24 18.42 24.66 -1.94
CA ARG A 24 18.10 23.29 -1.47
C ARG A 24 16.62 22.93 -1.62
N ASP A 25 16.31 21.79 -2.25
CA ASP A 25 14.93 21.32 -2.39
C ASP A 25 14.35 20.73 -1.09
N GLY A 26 13.02 20.73 -0.98
CA GLY A 26 12.28 20.22 0.17
C GLY A 26 12.09 21.22 1.32
N TYR A 27 11.45 20.75 2.40
CA TYR A 27 11.00 21.56 3.54
C TYR A 27 11.50 21.05 4.90
N THR A 28 12.28 19.96 4.92
CA THR A 28 12.75 19.31 6.16
C THR A 28 13.89 20.09 6.82
N TRP A 29 14.79 20.65 6.02
CA TRP A 29 15.89 21.49 6.50
C TRP A 29 15.35 22.80 7.09
N LEU A 30 14.33 23.39 6.45
CA LEU A 30 13.72 24.66 6.87
C LEU A 30 13.16 24.58 8.29
N VAL A 31 12.49 23.47 8.64
CA VAL A 31 11.96 23.24 9.99
C VAL A 31 13.07 23.02 11.02
N ARG A 32 14.16 22.37 10.62
CA ARG A 32 15.29 22.05 11.52
C ARG A 32 16.18 23.25 11.79
N GLU A 33 16.43 24.10 10.79
CA GLU A 33 17.33 25.25 10.90
C GLU A 33 16.64 26.47 11.52
N LEU A 34 15.35 26.69 11.24
CA LEU A 34 14.56 27.79 11.83
C LEU A 34 13.82 27.39 13.12
N ASP A 35 14.04 26.17 13.63
CA ASP A 35 13.39 25.58 14.81
C ASP A 35 11.87 25.84 14.86
N LEU A 36 11.20 25.62 13.73
CA LEU A 36 9.80 25.99 13.57
C LEU A 36 8.91 25.08 14.44
N PRO A 37 7.88 25.63 15.12
CA PRO A 37 6.96 24.82 15.92
C PRO A 37 5.97 23.99 15.07
N VAL A 38 6.17 23.93 13.75
CA VAL A 38 5.36 23.18 12.78
C VAL A 38 6.21 22.13 12.05
N SER A 39 5.58 21.00 11.71
CA SER A 39 6.28 19.92 11.01
C SER A 39 6.43 20.21 9.51
N ALA A 40 7.43 19.60 8.86
CA ALA A 40 7.68 19.78 7.43
C ALA A 40 6.46 19.48 6.52
N PRO A 41 5.60 18.48 6.83
CA PRO A 41 4.34 18.28 6.10
C PRO A 41 3.35 19.45 6.21
N ALA A 42 3.36 20.20 7.31
CA ALA A 42 2.52 21.38 7.46
C ALA A 42 3.01 22.52 6.56
N VAL A 43 4.32 22.76 6.52
CA VAL A 43 4.96 23.73 5.60
C VAL A 43 4.65 23.38 4.14
N ARG A 44 4.77 22.09 3.75
CA ARG A 44 4.43 21.63 2.40
C ARG A 44 2.98 21.93 2.01
N LYS A 45 2.02 21.75 2.92
CA LYS A 45 0.61 22.06 2.64
C LYS A 45 0.39 23.55 2.44
N THR A 46 1.04 24.39 3.23
CA THR A 46 0.98 25.84 3.09
C THR A 46 1.62 26.30 1.79
N ALA A 47 2.80 25.77 1.44
CA ALA A 47 3.50 26.09 0.19
C ALA A 47 2.68 25.73 -1.06
N VAL A 48 1.96 24.60 -1.05
CA VAL A 48 1.04 24.22 -2.15
C VAL A 48 -0.19 25.11 -2.20
N ARG A 49 -0.75 25.49 -1.04
CA ARG A 49 -1.92 26.37 -0.97
C ARG A 49 -1.59 27.79 -1.46
N ASP A 50 -0.39 28.27 -1.13
CA ASP A 50 0.06 29.64 -1.40
C ASP A 50 0.97 29.73 -2.63
N SER A 51 1.08 28.64 -3.40
CA SER A 51 1.81 28.53 -4.67
C SER A 51 3.24 29.07 -4.62
N TRP A 52 4.04 28.60 -3.65
CA TRP A 52 5.44 29.00 -3.53
C TRP A 52 6.27 28.51 -4.74
N ALA A 53 7.15 29.35 -5.25
CA ALA A 53 7.99 29.04 -6.41
C ALA A 53 9.39 29.62 -6.23
N LYS A 54 10.42 28.83 -6.50
CA LYS A 54 11.80 29.30 -6.46
C LYS A 54 12.10 30.17 -7.67
N LYS A 55 12.77 31.30 -7.45
CA LYS A 55 13.26 32.17 -8.54
C LYS A 55 14.31 31.42 -9.34
N GLY A 56 13.91 30.87 -10.49
CA GLY A 56 14.79 30.11 -11.40
C GLY A 56 14.19 28.80 -11.93
N ALA A 57 13.06 28.32 -11.38
CA ALA A 57 12.36 27.18 -11.94
C ALA A 57 11.48 27.62 -13.12
N ALA A 58 11.94 27.36 -14.35
CA ALA A 58 11.17 27.56 -15.57
C ALA A 58 9.83 26.80 -15.51
N GLN A 59 8.76 27.50 -15.89
CA GLN A 59 7.37 27.09 -15.78
C GLN A 59 7.03 26.05 -16.86
N ALA A 60 6.56 24.85 -16.48
CA ALA A 60 5.89 23.92 -17.40
C ALA A 60 4.42 24.36 -17.59
N PRO A 61 3.85 24.24 -18.81
CA PRO A 61 2.63 24.97 -19.19
C PRO A 61 1.37 24.51 -18.44
N SER A 62 0.60 25.50 -18.01
CA SER A 62 -0.71 25.36 -17.39
C SER A 62 -1.74 24.76 -18.35
N ALA A 63 -2.45 23.73 -17.90
CA ALA A 63 -3.67 23.23 -18.53
C ALA A 63 -4.75 24.34 -18.60
N PRO A 64 -5.61 24.36 -19.64
CA PRO A 64 -6.57 25.45 -19.89
C PRO A 64 -7.66 25.56 -18.81
N PRO A 65 -8.24 26.76 -18.60
CA PRO A 65 -9.16 27.01 -17.51
C PRO A 65 -10.53 26.38 -17.79
N ALA A 66 -11.04 25.61 -16.81
CA ALA A 66 -12.42 25.13 -16.79
C ALA A 66 -13.34 26.16 -16.09
N PRO A 67 -14.63 26.25 -16.51
CA PRO A 67 -15.47 27.43 -16.33
C PRO A 67 -16.05 27.62 -14.92
N GLU A 68 -16.51 28.84 -14.71
CA GLU A 68 -17.11 29.47 -13.52
C GLU A 68 -18.19 28.63 -12.82
N LYS A 69 -18.18 28.65 -11.47
CA LYS A 69 -19.07 27.88 -10.59
C LYS A 69 -20.51 28.41 -10.60
N ALA A 70 -21.48 27.51 -10.79
CA ALA A 70 -22.87 27.65 -10.30
C ALA A 70 -23.10 26.77 -9.04
N PRO A 71 -24.10 27.05 -8.18
CA PRO A 71 -24.06 26.69 -6.76
C PRO A 71 -24.55 25.27 -6.40
N ALA A 72 -24.09 24.87 -5.21
CA ALA A 72 -24.24 23.64 -4.43
C ALA A 72 -25.49 22.76 -4.63
N LYS A 73 -25.27 21.44 -4.78
CA LYS A 73 -26.09 20.37 -4.16
C LYS A 73 -25.18 19.25 -3.64
N GLY A 74 -25.41 18.86 -2.39
CA GLY A 74 -24.56 17.96 -1.63
C GLY A 74 -24.59 16.51 -2.10
N LYS A 75 -23.44 15.83 -1.96
CA LYS A 75 -23.34 14.38 -1.86
C LYS A 75 -22.26 14.01 -0.85
N VAL A 76 -22.68 13.22 0.11
CA VAL A 76 -21.87 12.55 1.13
C VAL A 76 -21.08 11.42 0.46
N SER A 77 -19.82 11.22 0.84
CA SER A 77 -19.09 9.98 0.56
C SER A 77 -18.12 9.66 1.71
N PRO A 78 -17.88 8.37 1.99
CA PRO A 78 -17.45 7.88 3.30
C PRO A 78 -15.93 7.86 3.46
N LYS A 79 -15.47 7.98 4.71
CA LYS A 79 -14.06 7.91 5.12
C LYS A 79 -13.58 6.45 5.14
N VAL A 80 -12.47 6.16 4.44
CA VAL A 80 -11.66 4.96 4.67
C VAL A 80 -10.39 5.37 5.41
N SER A 81 -10.20 4.77 6.59
CA SER A 81 -9.10 4.99 7.52
C SER A 81 -7.87 4.21 7.10
N LYS A 82 -6.70 4.86 7.03
CA LYS A 82 -5.39 4.20 6.98
C LYS A 82 -4.84 4.12 8.41
N VAL A 83 -4.52 2.92 8.89
CA VAL A 83 -3.86 2.71 10.19
C VAL A 83 -2.36 2.46 10.00
N SER A 84 -1.61 3.02 10.94
CA SER A 84 -0.17 3.25 10.94
C SER A 84 0.61 2.17 11.69
N LYS A 85 1.87 1.97 11.27
CA LYS A 85 2.97 1.25 11.93
C LYS A 85 3.12 1.64 13.42
N VAL A 86 3.35 0.65 14.29
CA VAL A 86 3.78 0.82 15.69
C VAL A 86 5.17 0.23 15.90
N SER A 87 6.04 1.05 16.50
CA SER A 87 7.41 0.76 16.90
C SER A 87 7.49 -0.02 18.22
N GLN A 88 8.53 -0.83 18.35
CA GLN A 88 8.86 -1.63 19.53
C GLN A 88 9.58 -0.79 20.60
N SER A 89 9.28 -1.05 21.88
CA SER A 89 10.11 -0.65 23.03
C SER A 89 10.35 -1.84 23.98
N LYS A 90 11.54 -1.82 24.59
CA LYS A 90 12.27 -2.88 25.32
C LYS A 90 11.91 -2.85 26.82
N PRO A 91 11.99 -3.96 27.60
CA PRO A 91 11.68 -3.93 29.03
C PRO A 91 12.92 -3.70 29.92
N GLU A 92 12.72 -2.98 31.02
CA GLU A 92 13.67 -2.80 32.12
C GLU A 92 13.53 -3.89 33.19
N THR A 93 14.68 -4.30 33.72
CA THR A 93 14.88 -5.24 34.81
C THR A 93 14.76 -4.53 36.15
N VAL A 94 13.95 -5.04 37.07
CA VAL A 94 14.06 -4.70 38.50
C VAL A 94 14.20 -6.00 39.29
N ARG A 95 15.33 -6.11 40.00
CA ARG A 95 15.61 -7.12 41.04
C ARG A 95 15.74 -6.36 42.36
N GLU A 96 15.05 -6.82 43.40
CA GLU A 96 15.37 -6.61 44.83
C GLU A 96 14.57 -7.70 45.59
N THR A 97 15.21 -8.81 45.99
CA THR A 97 15.79 -9.13 47.33
C THR A 97 14.80 -9.02 48.49
N ILE A 98 14.29 -10.16 48.98
CA ILE A 98 14.72 -10.99 50.14
C ILE A 98 13.79 -10.72 51.32
N GLU A 99 13.12 -11.76 51.81
CA GLU A 99 13.13 -12.11 53.24
C GLU A 99 12.69 -13.56 53.44
N THR A 100 13.42 -14.27 54.30
CA THR A 100 13.35 -15.72 54.56
C THR A 100 13.26 -15.89 56.07
N ILE A 101 12.20 -16.53 56.59
CA ILE A 101 12.17 -17.20 57.90
C ILE A 101 11.12 -18.36 57.84
N PRO A 102 11.15 -19.41 58.69
CA PRO A 102 11.56 -20.75 58.30
C PRO A 102 10.49 -21.83 58.54
N GLN A 103 10.87 -23.07 58.22
CA GLN A 103 10.09 -24.30 58.20
C GLN A 103 9.42 -24.68 59.55
N ASN A 104 8.23 -25.30 59.47
CA ASN A 104 8.06 -26.75 59.66
C ASN A 104 6.65 -27.11 60.20
N SER A 105 5.84 -27.82 59.41
CA SER A 105 4.85 -28.81 59.88
C SER A 105 4.34 -29.62 58.67
N PRO A 106 4.05 -30.93 58.86
CA PRO A 106 4.18 -31.93 57.81
C PRO A 106 2.98 -31.99 56.85
N ALA A 107 3.29 -32.48 55.66
CA ALA A 107 2.42 -32.60 54.50
C ALA A 107 1.12 -33.37 54.77
N PRO A 108 -0.03 -32.91 54.23
CA PRO A 108 -1.04 -33.80 53.71
C PRO A 108 -0.71 -34.11 52.25
N GLU A 109 -0.68 -35.40 51.96
CA GLU A 109 -0.55 -36.02 50.64
C GLU A 109 -1.52 -35.35 49.64
N GLN A 110 -0.97 -34.62 48.65
CA GLN A 110 -1.74 -34.05 47.55
C GLN A 110 -1.59 -34.94 46.32
N GLU A 111 -2.73 -35.46 45.86
CA GLU A 111 -2.89 -36.11 44.55
C GLU A 111 -2.30 -35.22 43.42
N PRO A 112 -1.83 -35.80 42.30
CA PRO A 112 -1.15 -35.04 41.26
C PRO A 112 -2.05 -33.94 40.70
N THR A 113 -1.83 -32.71 41.14
CA THR A 113 -2.44 -31.51 40.58
C THR A 113 -2.04 -31.40 39.11
N GLN A 114 -3.06 -31.49 38.24
CA GLN A 114 -2.93 -31.33 36.80
C GLN A 114 -2.25 -29.98 36.49
N PRO A 115 -1.29 -29.92 35.55
CA PRO A 115 -0.65 -28.67 35.20
C PRO A 115 -1.68 -27.71 34.59
N ASN A 116 -1.77 -26.50 35.15
CA ASN A 116 -2.55 -25.40 34.59
C ASN A 116 -2.19 -25.18 33.12
N PRO A 117 -3.17 -24.92 32.22
CA PRO A 117 -2.90 -24.82 30.78
C PRO A 117 -2.02 -23.60 30.50
N VAL A 118 -0.77 -23.86 30.16
CA VAL A 118 0.20 -22.85 29.76
C VAL A 118 -0.07 -22.51 28.28
N GLY A 119 -0.76 -21.39 28.06
CA GLY A 119 -0.86 -20.74 26.75
C GLY A 119 -2.17 -20.95 25.99
N ARG A 120 -2.54 -19.93 25.20
CA ARG A 120 -3.62 -19.96 24.21
C ARG A 120 -3.42 -21.18 23.30
N PRO A 121 -4.42 -22.06 23.12
CA PRO A 121 -4.25 -23.26 22.30
C PRO A 121 -3.99 -22.87 20.85
N THR A 122 -2.72 -22.90 20.44
CA THR A 122 -2.29 -22.66 19.05
C THR A 122 -2.27 -23.93 18.20
N LEU A 123 -2.63 -25.06 18.81
CA LEU A 123 -2.66 -26.36 18.14
C LEU A 123 -3.87 -26.45 17.21
N TYR A 124 -3.62 -26.84 15.96
CA TYR A 124 -4.66 -27.11 14.98
C TYR A 124 -5.54 -28.28 15.41
N GLN A 125 -6.84 -28.19 15.15
CA GLN A 125 -7.79 -29.28 15.31
C GLN A 125 -8.49 -29.52 13.97
N ASP A 126 -8.67 -30.79 13.58
CA ASP A 126 -9.27 -31.14 12.30
C ASP A 126 -10.71 -30.59 12.14
N ALA A 127 -11.43 -30.46 13.25
CA ALA A 127 -12.76 -29.84 13.30
C ALA A 127 -12.78 -28.37 12.82
N TYR A 128 -11.63 -27.68 12.80
CA TYR A 128 -11.55 -26.31 12.32
C TYR A 128 -11.74 -26.21 10.80
N ALA A 129 -11.45 -27.26 10.02
CA ALA A 129 -11.68 -27.24 8.58
C ALA A 129 -13.16 -26.99 8.25
N GLU A 130 -14.08 -27.69 8.93
CA GLU A 130 -15.52 -27.47 8.74
C GLU A 130 -15.98 -26.08 9.20
N GLN A 131 -15.42 -25.57 10.30
CA GLN A 131 -15.75 -24.24 10.81
C GLN A 131 -15.30 -23.15 9.83
N VAL A 132 -14.09 -23.28 9.27
CA VAL A 132 -13.58 -22.36 8.25
C VAL A 132 -14.41 -22.40 6.99
N TYR A 133 -14.83 -23.58 6.53
CA TYR A 133 -15.73 -23.68 5.38
C TYR A 133 -17.02 -22.86 5.60
N LYS A 134 -17.66 -23.02 6.76
CA LYS A 134 -18.89 -22.30 7.12
C LYS A 134 -18.65 -20.80 7.25
N LEU A 135 -17.55 -20.38 7.87
CA LEU A 135 -17.19 -18.97 8.02
C LEU A 135 -16.86 -18.30 6.68
N CYS A 136 -16.15 -18.99 5.79
CA CYS A 136 -15.90 -18.51 4.43
C CYS A 136 -17.18 -18.40 3.60
N LEU A 137 -18.15 -19.28 3.81
CA LEU A 137 -19.48 -19.17 3.17
C LEU A 137 -20.25 -17.93 3.64
N LEU A 138 -20.00 -17.48 4.87
CA LEU A 138 -20.52 -16.21 5.39
C LEU A 138 -19.71 -14.99 4.91
N GLY A 139 -18.64 -15.20 4.13
CA GLY A 139 -17.80 -14.13 3.60
C GLY A 139 -16.68 -13.68 4.53
N ALA A 140 -16.35 -14.45 5.57
CA ALA A 140 -15.29 -14.10 6.51
C ALA A 140 -13.91 -14.00 5.83
N THR A 141 -13.19 -12.93 6.16
CA THR A 141 -11.80 -12.69 5.75
C THR A 141 -10.82 -13.49 6.60
N ASP A 142 -9.57 -13.64 6.14
CA ASP A 142 -8.54 -14.36 6.89
C ASP A 142 -8.19 -13.69 8.23
N GLU A 143 -8.39 -12.38 8.35
CA GLU A 143 -8.23 -11.62 9.59
C GLU A 143 -9.36 -11.97 10.57
N GLU A 144 -10.61 -11.94 10.12
CA GLU A 144 -11.77 -12.32 10.92
C GLU A 144 -11.75 -13.80 11.33
N LEU A 145 -11.23 -14.69 10.47
CA LEU A 145 -10.97 -16.09 10.81
C LEU A 145 -9.93 -16.19 11.93
N ALA A 146 -8.82 -15.46 11.83
CA ALA A 146 -7.80 -15.45 12.87
C ALA A 146 -8.33 -14.92 14.21
N ASP A 147 -9.15 -13.88 14.16
CA ASP A 147 -9.82 -13.34 15.35
C ASP A 147 -10.83 -14.33 15.94
N PHE A 148 -11.61 -15.04 15.11
CA PHE A 148 -12.58 -16.05 15.53
C PHE A 148 -11.93 -17.22 16.29
N PHE A 149 -10.86 -17.79 15.75
CA PHE A 149 -10.13 -18.88 16.43
C PHE A 149 -9.28 -18.38 17.59
N GLY A 150 -9.15 -17.06 17.72
CA GLY A 150 -8.19 -16.47 18.59
C GLY A 150 -6.79 -17.01 18.26
N ILE A 151 -6.27 -16.70 17.09
CA ILE A 151 -4.88 -16.96 16.71
C ILE A 151 -4.30 -15.75 15.99
N ALA A 152 -2.98 -15.69 15.83
CA ALA A 152 -2.40 -14.68 14.95
C ALA A 152 -2.59 -15.10 13.49
N VAL A 153 -2.70 -14.13 12.58
CA VAL A 153 -2.78 -14.39 11.13
C VAL A 153 -1.58 -15.22 10.63
N SER A 154 -0.40 -15.04 11.25
CA SER A 154 0.78 -15.87 10.99
C SER A 154 0.56 -17.35 11.33
N THR A 155 -0.10 -17.65 12.45
CA THR A 155 -0.47 -19.02 12.83
C THR A 155 -1.45 -19.63 11.83
N LEU A 156 -2.45 -18.86 11.39
CA LEU A 156 -3.40 -19.29 10.37
C LEU A 156 -2.69 -19.60 9.03
N ASN A 157 -1.70 -18.79 8.66
CA ASN A 157 -0.88 -19.06 7.47
C ASN A 157 0.00 -20.30 7.62
N ASN A 158 0.52 -20.57 8.83
CA ASN A 158 1.23 -21.82 9.10
C ASN A 158 0.30 -23.03 8.98
N TRP A 159 -0.94 -22.92 9.46
CA TRP A 159 -1.94 -23.99 9.30
C TRP A 159 -2.26 -24.27 7.83
N LYS A 160 -2.31 -23.24 6.97
CA LYS A 160 -2.47 -23.43 5.52
C LYS A 160 -1.32 -24.21 4.88
N LEU A 161 -0.10 -24.08 5.40
CA LEU A 161 1.05 -24.81 4.88
C LEU A 161 1.10 -26.26 5.40
N ALA A 162 0.72 -26.45 6.67
CA ALA A 162 0.81 -27.74 7.34
C ALA A 162 -0.38 -28.68 7.06
N HIS A 163 -1.57 -28.14 6.83
CA HIS A 163 -2.81 -28.93 6.72
C HIS A 163 -3.51 -28.70 5.36
N PRO A 164 -3.41 -29.65 4.42
CA PRO A 164 -4.03 -29.51 3.09
C PRO A 164 -5.57 -29.49 3.16
N ASP A 165 -6.16 -30.29 4.03
CA ASP A 165 -7.62 -30.38 4.22
C ASP A 165 -8.22 -29.04 4.65
N PHE A 166 -7.50 -28.30 5.51
CA PHE A 166 -7.86 -26.95 5.93
C PHE A 166 -7.92 -25.99 4.74
N VAL A 167 -6.93 -26.07 3.85
CA VAL A 167 -6.85 -25.23 2.65
C VAL A 167 -7.94 -25.60 1.65
N GLU A 168 -8.26 -26.89 1.50
CA GLU A 168 -9.34 -27.34 0.65
C GLU A 168 -10.68 -26.78 1.13
N ALA A 169 -10.99 -26.90 2.42
CA ALA A 169 -12.19 -26.34 3.03
C ALA A 169 -12.28 -24.81 2.84
N LEU A 170 -11.17 -24.10 3.07
CA LEU A 170 -11.09 -22.65 2.89
C LEU A 170 -11.32 -22.25 1.42
N LYS A 171 -10.69 -22.95 0.47
CA LYS A 171 -10.89 -22.69 -0.97
C LYS A 171 -12.31 -23.00 -1.41
N ALA A 172 -12.88 -24.11 -0.97
CA ALA A 172 -14.24 -24.51 -1.32
C ALA A 172 -15.28 -23.52 -0.79
N GLY A 173 -15.09 -23.03 0.45
CA GLY A 173 -15.96 -22.02 1.04
C GLY A 173 -15.91 -20.69 0.27
N LYS A 174 -14.70 -20.18 0.01
CA LYS A 174 -14.50 -18.94 -0.76
C LYS A 174 -15.04 -19.04 -2.18
N LEU A 175 -14.77 -20.15 -2.87
CA LEU A 175 -15.25 -20.36 -4.23
C LEU A 175 -16.78 -20.32 -4.31
N LYS A 176 -17.48 -20.88 -3.32
CA LYS A 176 -18.94 -20.84 -3.29
C LYS A 176 -19.46 -19.42 -3.03
N ALA A 177 -18.90 -18.71 -2.05
CA ALA A 177 -19.24 -17.32 -1.78
C ALA A 177 -19.01 -16.42 -3.02
N ASP A 178 -17.85 -16.54 -3.66
CA ASP A 178 -17.51 -15.82 -4.89
C ASP A 178 -18.46 -16.17 -6.05
N SER A 179 -18.88 -17.44 -6.14
CA SER A 179 -19.83 -17.91 -7.16
C SER A 179 -21.21 -17.29 -7.00
N GLU A 180 -21.69 -17.12 -5.76
CA GLU A 180 -22.98 -16.48 -5.47
C GLU A 180 -22.96 -14.98 -5.83
N VAL A 181 -21.85 -14.30 -5.54
CA VAL A 181 -21.62 -12.92 -5.94
C VAL A 181 -21.57 -12.82 -7.48
N ALA A 182 -20.84 -13.72 -8.14
CA ALA A 182 -20.76 -13.75 -9.60
C ALA A 182 -22.13 -13.97 -10.25
N ASN A 183 -22.96 -14.88 -9.70
CA ASN A 183 -24.33 -15.11 -10.17
C ASN A 183 -25.22 -13.87 -9.98
N SER A 184 -25.13 -13.21 -8.82
CA SER A 184 -25.89 -11.98 -8.55
C SER A 184 -25.48 -10.84 -9.47
N LEU A 185 -24.17 -10.69 -9.71
CA LEU A 185 -23.63 -9.71 -10.65
C LEU A 185 -24.07 -10.00 -12.08
N TYR A 186 -24.09 -11.26 -12.50
CA TYR A 186 -24.59 -11.68 -13.81
C TYR A 186 -26.07 -11.35 -14.00
N LYS A 187 -26.92 -11.66 -13.01
CA LYS A 187 -28.35 -11.26 -13.02
C LYS A 187 -28.50 -9.74 -13.15
N ARG A 188 -27.67 -8.96 -12.45
CA ARG A 188 -27.66 -7.49 -12.55
C ARG A 188 -27.17 -7.00 -13.92
N ALA A 189 -26.20 -7.68 -14.54
CA ALA A 189 -25.70 -7.36 -15.88
C ALA A 189 -26.75 -7.61 -16.97
N LEU A 190 -27.59 -8.63 -16.81
CA LEU A 190 -28.72 -8.91 -17.73
C LEU A 190 -29.95 -8.01 -17.45
N GLY A 191 -30.11 -7.56 -16.21
CA GLY A 191 -31.37 -7.07 -15.69
C GLY A 191 -32.19 -8.24 -15.15
N TYR A 192 -32.92 -7.99 -14.06
CA TYR A 192 -33.74 -9.01 -13.42
C TYR A 192 -35.01 -8.38 -12.85
N SER A 193 -36.04 -9.20 -12.71
CA SER A 193 -37.29 -8.79 -12.04
C SER A 193 -37.41 -9.50 -10.71
N HIS A 194 -37.84 -8.79 -9.68
CA HIS A 194 -38.11 -9.35 -8.36
C HIS A 194 -39.51 -8.96 -7.91
N PRO A 195 -40.31 -9.90 -7.37
CA PRO A 195 -41.55 -9.54 -6.69
C PRO A 195 -41.24 -8.65 -5.49
N GLU A 196 -41.87 -7.49 -5.42
CA GLU A 196 -41.82 -6.55 -4.29
C GLU A 196 -43.25 -6.25 -3.88
N ASP A 197 -43.54 -6.43 -2.60
CA ASP A 197 -44.86 -6.13 -2.03
C ASP A 197 -44.94 -4.63 -1.70
N ASP A 198 -45.81 -3.90 -2.40
CA ASP A 198 -46.06 -2.49 -2.12
C ASP A 198 -47.07 -2.39 -0.96
N ILE A 199 -46.59 -1.95 0.20
CA ILE A 199 -47.39 -1.81 1.42
C ILE A 199 -47.96 -0.39 1.45
N ARG A 200 -49.25 -0.25 1.15
CA ARG A 200 -49.96 1.03 1.23
C ARG A 200 -50.88 1.04 2.43
N THR A 201 -50.81 2.12 3.22
CA THR A 201 -51.78 2.37 4.30
C THR A 201 -52.95 3.15 3.74
N VAL A 202 -54.14 2.56 3.74
CA VAL A 202 -55.37 3.24 3.31
C VAL A 202 -56.16 3.62 4.55
N SER A 203 -56.52 4.90 4.66
CA SER A 203 -57.40 5.39 5.72
C SER A 203 -58.83 5.02 5.36
N VAL A 204 -59.39 4.06 6.09
CA VAL A 204 -60.81 3.75 6.09
C VAL A 204 -61.35 4.59 7.24
N GLY A 205 -62.23 5.57 6.99
CA GLY A 205 -62.63 6.59 7.98
C GLY A 205 -62.98 6.08 9.40
N ASP A 206 -63.08 7.00 10.38
CA ASP A 206 -63.08 6.77 11.85
C ASP A 206 -61.71 6.50 12.49
N GLY A 207 -60.63 7.03 11.90
CA GLY A 207 -59.30 6.98 12.52
C GLY A 207 -58.65 5.59 12.51
N MET A 208 -59.21 4.64 11.76
CA MET A 208 -58.61 3.33 11.54
C MET A 208 -57.83 3.32 10.22
N SER A 209 -56.65 2.72 10.25
CA SER A 209 -55.80 2.55 9.07
C SER A 209 -55.69 1.07 8.73
N GLU A 210 -56.00 0.70 7.49
CA GLU A 210 -55.85 -0.66 6.98
C GLU A 210 -54.58 -0.78 6.11
N ILE A 211 -53.84 -1.87 6.28
CA ILE A 211 -52.62 -2.15 5.52
C ILE A 211 -52.99 -3.02 4.31
N VAL A 212 -52.90 -2.44 3.10
CA VAL A 212 -53.14 -3.15 1.84
C VAL A 212 -51.79 -3.53 1.23
N ILE A 213 -51.55 -4.83 1.10
CA ILE A 213 -50.35 -5.40 0.46
C ILE A 213 -50.70 -5.68 -1.01
N THR A 214 -50.08 -4.95 -1.95
CA THR A 214 -50.25 -5.19 -3.39
C THR A 214 -49.01 -5.88 -3.97
N PRO A 215 -49.10 -7.13 -4.46
CA PRO A 215 -47.97 -7.82 -5.06
C PRO A 215 -47.59 -7.12 -6.37
N THR A 216 -46.41 -6.50 -6.41
CA THR A 216 -45.90 -5.79 -7.59
C THR A 216 -44.63 -6.50 -8.08
N THR A 217 -44.39 -6.51 -9.40
CA THR A 217 -43.12 -7.01 -9.94
C THR A 217 -42.26 -5.83 -10.36
N LYS A 218 -41.12 -5.63 -9.69
CA LYS A 218 -40.20 -4.55 -10.03
C LYS A 218 -39.13 -5.04 -10.98
N HIS A 219 -39.05 -4.38 -12.12
CA HIS A 219 -38.06 -4.66 -13.15
C HIS A 219 -36.81 -3.78 -12.95
N TYR A 220 -35.67 -4.42 -12.73
CA TYR A 220 -34.36 -3.75 -12.69
C TYR A 220 -33.70 -3.86 -14.07
N PRO A 221 -33.43 -2.73 -14.75
CA PRO A 221 -32.73 -2.77 -16.03
C PRO A 221 -31.29 -3.27 -15.87
N PRO A 222 -30.67 -3.76 -16.95
CA PRO A 222 -29.27 -4.15 -16.96
C PRO A 222 -28.37 -2.98 -16.53
N GLU A 223 -27.42 -3.27 -15.66
CA GLU A 223 -26.44 -2.29 -15.21
C GLU A 223 -25.16 -2.36 -16.08
N THR A 224 -24.77 -1.23 -16.67
CA THR A 224 -23.69 -1.18 -17.66
C THR A 224 -22.33 -1.48 -17.06
N THR A 225 -22.06 -1.09 -15.82
CA THR A 225 -20.79 -1.37 -15.13
C THR A 225 -20.62 -2.87 -14.86
N ALA A 226 -21.67 -3.56 -14.41
CA ALA A 226 -21.71 -5.00 -14.22
C ALA A 226 -21.48 -5.74 -15.55
N ALA A 227 -22.08 -5.27 -16.64
CA ALA A 227 -21.84 -5.81 -17.98
C ALA A 227 -20.38 -5.59 -18.43
N ILE A 228 -19.80 -4.40 -18.21
CA ILE A 228 -18.40 -4.10 -18.51
C ILE A 228 -17.47 -5.03 -17.73
N PHE A 229 -17.66 -5.17 -16.42
CA PHE A 229 -16.84 -6.07 -15.59
C PHE A 229 -16.95 -7.53 -16.04
N TRP A 230 -18.16 -7.99 -16.35
CA TRP A 230 -18.37 -9.34 -16.86
C TRP A 230 -17.62 -9.60 -18.17
N LEU A 231 -17.73 -8.68 -19.13
CA LEU A 231 -17.09 -8.80 -20.44
C LEU A 231 -15.57 -8.69 -20.35
N LYS A 232 -15.04 -7.82 -19.49
CA LYS A 232 -13.59 -7.71 -19.22
C LYS A 232 -13.01 -9.00 -18.65
N ASN A 233 -13.74 -9.66 -17.75
CA ASN A 233 -13.28 -10.89 -17.12
C ASN A 233 -13.42 -12.12 -18.05
N ARG A 234 -14.51 -12.22 -18.82
CA ARG A 234 -14.78 -13.39 -19.68
C ARG A 234 -14.18 -13.29 -21.08
N GLN A 235 -14.04 -12.09 -21.62
CA GLN A 235 -13.51 -11.82 -22.96
C GLN A 235 -12.41 -10.74 -22.92
N PRO A 236 -11.31 -10.97 -22.18
CA PRO A 236 -10.27 -9.95 -21.99
C PRO A 236 -9.62 -9.54 -23.31
N LYS A 237 -9.52 -10.44 -24.30
CA LYS A 237 -8.93 -10.11 -25.62
C LYS A 237 -9.68 -8.99 -26.35
N GLN A 238 -10.99 -8.88 -26.15
CA GLN A 238 -11.85 -7.92 -26.87
C GLN A 238 -12.19 -6.70 -26.00
N TRP A 239 -12.32 -6.89 -24.69
CA TRP A 239 -12.87 -5.87 -23.77
C TRP A 239 -11.86 -5.32 -22.75
N LYS A 240 -10.66 -5.88 -22.64
CA LYS A 240 -9.62 -5.34 -21.75
C LYS A 240 -9.16 -3.98 -22.29
N ASP A 241 -9.03 -3.02 -21.39
CA ASP A 241 -8.56 -1.68 -21.75
C ASP A 241 -7.15 -1.77 -22.32
N LYS A 242 -6.93 -1.09 -23.44
CA LYS A 242 -5.60 -0.92 -24.01
C LYS A 242 -4.83 0.08 -23.15
N VAL A 243 -3.77 -0.38 -22.51
CA VAL A 243 -2.84 0.50 -21.79
C VAL A 243 -1.78 0.91 -22.80
N GLU A 244 -1.92 2.11 -23.37
CA GLU A 244 -0.86 2.73 -24.16
C GLU A 244 0.18 3.29 -23.19
N ILE A 245 1.29 2.57 -23.03
CA ILE A 245 2.45 3.08 -22.30
C ILE A 245 3.13 4.06 -23.25
N LYS A 246 2.84 5.35 -23.07
CA LYS A 246 3.63 6.40 -23.69
C LYS A 246 4.96 6.45 -22.95
N GLU A 247 5.93 5.69 -23.44
CA GLU A 247 7.32 5.88 -23.07
C GLU A 247 7.77 7.20 -23.68
N GLU A 248 7.66 8.27 -22.91
CA GLU A 248 8.39 9.50 -23.21
C GLU A 248 9.87 9.19 -23.00
N ILE A 249 10.52 8.66 -24.04
CA ILE A 249 11.95 8.43 -24.06
C ILE A 249 12.59 9.82 -23.96
N ASN A 250 13.07 10.17 -22.76
CA ASN A 250 13.84 11.38 -22.55
C ASN A 250 15.21 11.20 -23.22
N VAL A 251 15.36 11.76 -24.42
CA VAL A 251 16.59 11.68 -25.22
C VAL A 251 17.77 12.43 -24.55
N ASN A 252 17.52 13.23 -23.51
CA ASN A 252 18.56 13.95 -22.75
C ASN A 252 19.32 13.07 -21.73
N ILE A 253 19.12 11.75 -21.74
CA ILE A 253 19.90 10.80 -20.91
C ILE A 253 21.25 10.46 -21.58
N PHE A 254 21.41 10.75 -22.86
CA PHE A 254 22.70 10.61 -23.53
C PHE A 254 23.62 11.77 -23.15
N PRO A 255 24.89 11.49 -22.75
CA PRO A 255 25.88 12.53 -22.59
C PRO A 255 25.97 13.37 -23.88
N PRO A 256 26.28 14.67 -23.79
CA PRO A 256 26.53 15.48 -24.98
C PRO A 256 27.58 14.80 -25.86
N LYS A 257 27.45 14.96 -27.18
CA LYS A 257 28.25 14.23 -28.18
C LYS A 257 29.77 14.30 -27.90
N GLU A 258 30.23 15.44 -27.41
CA GLU A 258 31.63 15.67 -27.06
C GLU A 258 32.11 14.78 -25.90
N GLU A 259 31.27 14.54 -24.89
CA GLU A 259 31.60 13.63 -23.79
C GLU A 259 31.59 12.16 -24.24
N LEU A 260 30.68 11.79 -25.14
CA LEU A 260 30.68 10.46 -25.77
C LEU A 260 31.97 10.23 -26.56
N ASP A 261 32.35 11.18 -27.42
CA ASP A 261 33.57 11.10 -28.23
C ASP A 261 34.82 11.02 -27.36
N ALA A 262 34.84 11.75 -26.22
CA ALA A 262 35.93 11.67 -25.25
C ALA A 262 36.00 10.31 -24.54
N ILE A 263 34.86 9.71 -24.19
CA ILE A 263 34.81 8.35 -23.63
C ILE A 263 35.34 7.35 -24.66
N TYR A 264 34.90 7.43 -25.92
CA TYR A 264 35.38 6.57 -27.00
C TYR A 264 36.89 6.70 -27.22
N ALA A 265 37.40 7.93 -27.30
CA ALA A 265 38.83 8.19 -27.46
C ALA A 265 39.65 7.63 -26.28
N LYS A 266 39.14 7.75 -25.05
CA LYS A 266 39.79 7.17 -23.86
C LYS A 266 39.83 5.64 -23.93
N THR A 267 38.74 5.00 -24.33
CA THR A 267 38.69 3.53 -24.45
C THR A 267 39.60 3.00 -25.56
N LEU A 268 39.75 3.73 -26.66
CA LEU A 268 40.69 3.40 -27.73
C LEU A 268 42.15 3.46 -27.24
N LYS A 269 42.51 4.53 -26.53
CA LYS A 269 43.85 4.64 -25.93
C LYS A 269 44.13 3.56 -24.90
N GLU A 270 43.18 3.27 -24.01
CA GLU A 270 43.35 2.17 -23.05
C GLU A 270 43.54 0.82 -23.75
N ALA A 271 42.86 0.58 -24.89
CA ALA A 271 43.05 -0.63 -25.68
C ALA A 271 44.44 -0.69 -26.34
N GLU A 272 44.90 0.43 -26.92
CA GLU A 272 46.25 0.56 -27.48
C GLU A 272 47.34 0.32 -26.42
N ASP A 273 47.18 0.89 -25.23
CA ASP A 273 48.11 0.70 -24.10
C ASP A 273 48.13 -0.76 -23.59
N VAL A 274 46.98 -1.45 -23.65
CA VAL A 274 46.89 -2.88 -23.31
C VAL A 274 47.55 -3.72 -24.39
N GLU A 275 47.32 -3.42 -25.67
CA GLU A 275 48.00 -4.11 -26.77
C GLU A 275 49.51 -3.91 -26.70
N PHE A 276 49.98 -2.68 -26.48
CA PHE A 276 51.40 -2.38 -26.33
C PHE A 276 52.01 -3.19 -25.19
N ARG A 277 51.37 -3.23 -24.01
CA ARG A 277 51.85 -4.04 -22.87
C ARG A 277 51.85 -5.54 -23.15
N VAL A 278 50.85 -6.04 -23.89
CA VAL A 278 50.78 -7.46 -24.28
C VAL A 278 51.88 -7.81 -25.29
N VAL A 279 52.14 -6.92 -26.25
CA VAL A 279 53.20 -7.04 -27.25
C VAL A 279 54.57 -6.97 -26.59
N GLU A 280 54.79 -6.00 -25.70
CA GLU A 280 56.02 -5.83 -24.92
C GLU A 280 56.30 -7.07 -24.06
N GLY A 281 55.34 -7.52 -23.25
CA GLY A 281 55.49 -8.75 -22.48
C GLY A 281 55.63 -10.01 -23.34
N ARG A 282 55.13 -10.03 -24.59
CA ARG A 282 55.37 -11.12 -25.55
C ARG A 282 56.77 -11.04 -26.17
N MET A 283 57.28 -9.84 -26.44
CA MET A 283 58.64 -9.60 -26.94
C MET A 283 59.71 -9.93 -25.89
N GLU A 284 59.51 -9.54 -24.63
CA GLU A 284 60.39 -9.90 -23.51
C GLU A 284 60.51 -11.42 -23.34
N ARG A 285 59.38 -12.14 -23.46
CA ARG A 285 59.35 -13.61 -23.43
C ARG A 285 60.06 -14.27 -24.62
N LEU A 286 60.19 -13.57 -25.73
CA LEU A 286 60.90 -14.01 -26.93
C LEU A 286 62.37 -13.53 -26.95
N GLY A 287 62.82 -12.80 -25.92
CA GLY A 287 64.21 -12.34 -25.77
C GLY A 287 64.60 -11.20 -26.70
N ILE A 288 63.63 -10.47 -27.27
CA ILE A 288 63.86 -9.33 -28.19
C ILE A 288 63.73 -8.04 -27.38
N LYS A 289 64.84 -7.31 -27.17
CA LYS A 289 64.84 -5.98 -26.54
C LYS A 289 64.69 -4.89 -27.60
N PHE A 290 63.84 -3.90 -27.33
CA PHE A 290 63.66 -2.74 -28.19
C PHE A 290 64.71 -1.69 -27.85
N ASP A 291 65.80 -1.62 -28.62
CA ASP A 291 66.75 -0.51 -28.56
C ASP A 291 66.14 0.66 -29.35
N GLY A 292 65.35 1.48 -28.66
CA GLY A 292 64.72 2.68 -29.20
C GLY A 292 65.35 3.95 -28.63
N ASP A 293 66.52 4.33 -29.16
CA ASP A 293 67.01 5.71 -29.04
C ASP A 293 66.08 6.61 -29.84
N VAL A 294 65.19 7.32 -29.14
CA VAL A 294 64.44 8.45 -29.70
C VAL A 294 65.35 9.67 -29.61
N GLU A 295 66.03 9.98 -30.71
CA GLU A 295 66.69 11.28 -30.90
C GLU A 295 65.62 12.39 -30.89
N ASP A 296 65.63 13.22 -29.85
CA ASP A 296 65.00 14.54 -29.85
C ASP A 296 65.73 15.43 -30.87
N GLY A 297 65.15 15.59 -32.05
CA GLY A 297 65.61 16.50 -33.10
C GLY A 297 64.66 17.69 -33.28
N ASP A 298 65.21 18.89 -33.01
CA ASP A 298 64.76 20.28 -33.26
C ASP A 298 63.46 20.51 -34.06
#